data_AF-A0A835QKJ6-F1
#
_entry.id   AF-A0A835QKJ6-F1
#
_cell.length_a   1.000
_cell.length_b   1.000
_cell.length_c   1.000
_cell.angle_alpha   90.00
_cell.angle_beta   90.00
_cell.angle_gamma   90.00
#
_symmetry.space_group_name_H-M   'P 1'
#
loop_
_entity.id
_entity.type
_entity.pdbx_description
1 polymer ?
#
loop_
_entity_poly.entity_id
_entity_poly.type
_entity_poly.pdbx_seq_one_letter_code
_entity_poly.pdbx_strand_id
1 'polypeptide(L)'
;MEPAQSRCQEEEEIHMVANGELQRSGVLTLCLPFLDEKDPLLSEKKSLLHARNLDFKYQFLLSSPREQLLQLLDQIIQAARILHLNDVEIYFIEDDDVGPFSTVNELKSLHSILEIFNCVDLGVNYNEIEAFNELLNATIARINSVAHQSTNKIITEEIDTTAEELLLKCWQSQGARSKVKIARSVK
;
A
#
# COMPACT_ATOMS: atom_id res chain seq x y z
N MET A 1 28.91 -3.13 -42.72
CA MET A 1 28.65 -2.00 -41.81
C MET A 1 27.26 -2.24 -41.24
N GLU A 2 27.20 -2.91 -40.08
CA GLU A 2 25.96 -3.16 -39.34
C GLU A 2 25.42 -1.86 -38.73
N PRO A 3 24.10 -1.69 -38.64
CA PRO A 3 23.47 -0.91 -37.59
C PRO A 3 22.98 -1.83 -36.46
N ALA A 4 23.42 -1.50 -35.25
CA ALA A 4 23.03 -2.15 -34.00
C ALA A 4 21.53 -1.98 -33.73
N GLN A 5 20.82 -3.10 -33.58
CA GLN A 5 19.46 -3.12 -33.07
C GLN A 5 19.48 -2.98 -31.55
N SER A 6 18.81 -1.93 -31.08
CA SER A 6 18.51 -1.63 -29.69
C SER A 6 17.72 -2.76 -29.05
N ARG A 7 18.28 -3.32 -27.99
CA ARG A 7 17.61 -4.26 -27.09
C ARG A 7 16.71 -3.44 -26.15
N CYS A 8 15.46 -3.23 -26.54
CA CYS A 8 14.45 -2.73 -25.62
C CYS A 8 14.17 -3.86 -24.61
N GLN A 9 14.38 -3.55 -23.34
CA GLN A 9 14.03 -4.41 -22.23
C GLN A 9 12.50 -4.46 -22.16
N GLU A 10 11.96 -5.67 -22.21
CA GLU A 10 10.55 -5.93 -21.90
C GLU A 10 10.38 -5.65 -20.40
N GLU A 11 9.70 -4.55 -20.09
CA GLU A 11 9.12 -4.36 -18.76
C GLU A 11 8.00 -5.40 -18.62
N GLU A 12 8.22 -6.39 -17.76
CA GLU A 12 7.20 -7.36 -17.37
C GLU A 12 6.05 -6.61 -16.70
N GLU A 13 5.05 -6.29 -17.52
CA GLU A 13 3.75 -5.81 -17.10
C GLU A 13 3.11 -6.91 -16.25
N ILE A 14 3.07 -6.70 -14.93
CA ILE A 14 2.36 -7.58 -14.00
C ILE A 14 0.88 -7.48 -14.36
N HIS A 15 0.41 -8.45 -15.15
CA HIS A 15 -0.98 -8.56 -15.55
C HIS A 15 -1.81 -8.97 -14.32
N MET A 16 -2.25 -7.98 -13.54
CA MET A 16 -3.17 -8.22 -12.45
C MET A 16 -4.53 -8.65 -13.00
N VAL A 17 -4.99 -9.83 -12.61
CA VAL A 17 -6.37 -10.26 -12.88
C VAL A 17 -7.22 -9.84 -11.69
N ALA A 18 -7.69 -8.59 -11.72
CA ALA A 18 -8.71 -8.09 -10.80
C ALA A 18 -10.09 -8.39 -11.38
N ASN A 19 -10.89 -9.23 -10.72
CA ASN A 19 -12.25 -9.53 -11.13
C ASN A 19 -13.24 -8.92 -10.12
N GLY A 20 -13.94 -7.87 -10.54
CA GLY A 20 -15.10 -7.32 -9.85
C GLY A 20 -16.38 -7.78 -10.53
N GLU A 21 -17.18 -8.61 -9.87
CA GLU A 21 -18.48 -9.05 -10.41
C GLU A 21 -19.62 -8.55 -9.51
N LEU A 22 -20.54 -7.77 -10.11
CA LEU A 22 -21.80 -7.38 -9.50
C LEU A 22 -22.86 -8.43 -9.85
N GLN A 23 -23.37 -9.15 -8.84
CA GLN A 23 -24.50 -10.07 -9.05
C GLN A 23 -25.81 -9.28 -9.05
N ARG A 24 -26.83 -9.78 -9.77
CA ARG A 24 -28.20 -9.19 -9.94
C ARG A 24 -28.96 -8.83 -8.64
N SER A 25 -28.37 -9.07 -7.46
CA SER A 25 -28.93 -8.80 -6.14
C SER A 25 -28.32 -7.57 -5.43
N GLY A 26 -27.55 -6.73 -6.13
CA GLY A 26 -26.85 -5.59 -5.51
C GLY A 26 -25.67 -6.00 -4.62
N VAL A 27 -25.23 -7.25 -4.76
CA VAL A 27 -24.08 -7.81 -4.05
C VAL A 27 -22.85 -7.64 -4.93
N LEU A 28 -21.90 -6.84 -4.44
CA LEU A 28 -20.61 -6.62 -5.07
C LEU A 28 -19.58 -7.57 -4.46
N THR A 29 -18.86 -8.28 -5.33
CA THR A 29 -17.70 -9.10 -4.93
C THR A 29 -16.42 -8.39 -5.35
N LEU A 30 -15.51 -8.18 -4.41
CA LEU A 30 -14.18 -7.64 -4.65
C LEU A 30 -13.13 -8.70 -4.32
N CYS A 31 -12.16 -8.87 -5.21
CA CYS A 31 -11.09 -9.84 -5.06
C CYS A 31 -9.74 -9.12 -5.14
N LEU A 32 -8.98 -9.14 -4.04
CA LEU A 32 -7.56 -8.78 -4.06
C LEU A 32 -6.76 -9.82 -4.88
N PRO A 33 -5.62 -9.43 -5.46
CA PRO A 33 -4.72 -10.38 -6.10
C PRO A 33 -4.31 -11.50 -5.13
N PHE A 34 -4.24 -12.73 -5.64
CA PHE A 34 -3.76 -13.87 -4.85
C PHE A 34 -2.28 -13.72 -4.51
N LEU A 35 -1.86 -14.28 -3.37
CA LEU A 35 -0.43 -14.40 -3.05
C LEU A 35 0.23 -15.33 -4.07
N ASP A 36 1.32 -14.86 -4.68
CA ASP A 36 2.13 -15.68 -5.58
C ASP A 36 2.75 -16.85 -4.79
N GLU A 37 2.64 -18.07 -5.32
CA GLU A 37 3.27 -19.25 -4.72
C GLU A 37 4.80 -19.14 -4.68
N LYS A 38 5.37 -18.26 -5.52
CA LYS A 38 6.80 -17.95 -5.56
C LYS A 38 7.21 -16.84 -4.59
N ASP A 39 6.26 -16.19 -3.90
CA ASP A 39 6.57 -15.16 -2.91
C ASP A 39 7.36 -15.79 -1.74
N PRO A 40 8.61 -15.36 -1.47
CA PRO A 40 9.39 -15.91 -0.37
C PRO A 40 8.77 -15.62 1.01
N LEU A 41 7.86 -14.63 1.11
CA LEU A 41 7.17 -14.21 2.34
C LEU A 41 5.75 -14.80 2.44
N LEU A 42 5.41 -15.77 1.58
CA LEU A 42 4.08 -16.37 1.49
C LEU A 42 3.58 -16.91 2.84
N SER A 43 4.45 -17.57 3.59
CA SER A 43 4.09 -18.22 4.86
C SER A 43 3.72 -17.19 5.92
N GLU A 44 4.54 -16.15 6.05
CA GLU A 44 4.38 -15.04 6.99
C GLU A 44 3.11 -14.25 6.67
N LYS A 45 2.89 -13.91 5.39
CA LYS A 45 1.68 -13.21 4.94
C LYS A 45 0.41 -14.02 5.21
N LYS A 46 0.42 -15.34 4.95
CA LYS A 46 -0.71 -16.22 5.28
C LYS A 46 -0.97 -16.28 6.79
N SER A 47 0.09 -16.35 7.60
CA SER A 47 -0.03 -16.34 9.06
C SER A 47 -0.67 -15.04 9.56
N LEU A 48 -0.24 -13.89 9.03
CA LEU A 48 -0.80 -12.58 9.37
C LEU A 48 -2.28 -12.45 8.97
N LEU A 49 -2.65 -12.90 7.76
CA LEU A 49 -4.05 -12.92 7.32
C LEU A 49 -4.92 -13.76 8.24
N HIS A 50 -4.46 -14.97 8.59
CA HIS A 50 -5.18 -15.87 9.50
C HIS A 50 -5.31 -15.28 10.90
N ALA A 51 -4.23 -14.73 11.47
CA ALA A 51 -4.24 -14.12 12.79
C ALA A 51 -5.25 -12.96 12.90
N ARG A 52 -5.44 -12.21 11.81
CA ARG A 52 -6.34 -11.04 11.75
C ARG A 52 -7.73 -11.36 11.21
N ASN A 53 -8.01 -12.63 10.91
CA ASN A 53 -9.26 -13.08 10.31
C ASN A 53 -9.61 -12.28 9.02
N LEU A 54 -8.61 -12.09 8.16
CA LEU A 54 -8.72 -11.41 6.88
C LEU A 54 -8.72 -12.43 5.73
N ASP A 55 -9.32 -12.04 4.62
CA ASP A 55 -9.41 -12.80 3.38
C ASP A 55 -9.00 -11.90 2.20
N PHE A 56 -8.90 -12.43 1.00
CA PHE A 56 -8.72 -11.67 -0.24
C PHE A 56 -10.00 -11.56 -1.06
N LYS A 57 -11.06 -12.27 -0.68
CA LYS A 57 -12.37 -12.17 -1.31
C LYS A 57 -13.38 -11.56 -0.34
N TYR A 58 -13.97 -10.46 -0.76
CA TYR A 58 -14.95 -9.72 0.03
C TYR A 58 -16.26 -9.61 -0.73
N GLN A 59 -17.37 -9.80 -0.02
CA GLN A 59 -18.72 -9.67 -0.57
C GLN A 59 -19.53 -8.74 0.31
N PHE A 60 -20.28 -7.84 -0.32
CA PHE A 60 -21.14 -6.92 0.41
C PHE A 60 -22.29 -6.42 -0.43
N LEU A 61 -23.32 -5.99 0.28
CA LEU A 61 -24.51 -5.42 -0.31
C LEU A 61 -24.30 -3.91 -0.41
N LEU A 62 -24.43 -3.34 -1.61
CA LEU A 62 -24.26 -1.91 -1.82
C LEU A 62 -25.37 -1.08 -1.15
N SER A 63 -26.49 -1.70 -0.77
CA SER A 63 -27.52 -1.05 0.06
C SER A 63 -27.25 -1.09 1.57
N SER A 64 -26.10 -1.63 1.99
CA SER A 64 -25.68 -1.59 3.40
C SER A 64 -25.42 -0.14 3.85
N PRO A 65 -25.57 0.15 5.16
CA PRO A 65 -25.22 1.44 5.73
C PRO A 65 -23.76 1.82 5.43
N ARG A 66 -23.52 3.12 5.23
CA ARG A 66 -22.21 3.70 4.94
C ARG A 66 -21.12 3.25 5.91
N GLU A 67 -21.42 3.18 7.21
CA GLU A 67 -20.44 2.78 8.22
C GLU A 67 -19.95 1.34 8.00
N GLN A 68 -20.84 0.45 7.56
CA GLN A 68 -20.48 -0.94 7.27
C GLN A 68 -19.64 -1.04 5.99
N LEU A 69 -19.96 -0.23 4.97
CA LEU A 69 -19.17 -0.14 3.75
C LEU A 69 -17.74 0.34 4.03
N LEU A 70 -17.60 1.38 4.86
CA LEU A 70 -16.29 1.90 5.24
C LEU A 70 -15.50 0.93 6.13
N GLN A 71 -16.17 0.23 7.06
CA GLN A 71 -15.52 -0.80 7.86
C GLN A 71 -14.99 -1.95 6.99
N LEU A 72 -15.74 -2.34 5.96
CA LEU A 72 -15.28 -3.34 5.01
C LEU A 72 -14.08 -2.83 4.19
N LEU A 73 -14.13 -1.58 3.73
CA LEU A 73 -12.99 -0.96 3.05
C LEU A 73 -11.74 -1.00 3.92
N ASP A 74 -11.86 -0.76 5.22
CA ASP A 74 -10.74 -0.87 6.16
C ASP A 74 -10.18 -2.29 6.24
N GLN A 75 -11.02 -3.32 6.19
CA GLN A 75 -10.57 -4.71 6.13
C GLN A 75 -9.82 -5.03 4.83
N ILE A 76 -10.35 -4.56 3.69
CA ILE A 76 -9.71 -4.72 2.38
C ILE A 76 -8.35 -4.02 2.37
N ILE A 77 -8.26 -2.81 2.92
CA ILE A 77 -6.99 -2.07 3.06
C ILE A 77 -6.00 -2.85 3.90
N GLN A 78 -6.42 -3.42 5.04
CA GLN A 78 -5.53 -4.23 5.87
C GLN A 78 -5.00 -5.47 5.15
N ALA A 79 -5.87 -6.16 4.41
CA ALA A 79 -5.46 -7.32 3.61
C ALA A 79 -4.50 -6.92 2.48
N ALA A 80 -4.77 -5.81 1.79
CA ALA A 80 -3.89 -5.26 0.75
C ALA A 80 -2.52 -4.85 1.30
N ARG A 81 -2.47 -4.30 2.52
CA ARG A 81 -1.19 -4.00 3.21
C ARG A 81 -0.36 -5.25 3.41
N ILE A 82 -0.98 -6.35 3.86
CA ILE A 82 -0.31 -7.64 4.05
C ILE A 82 0.19 -8.21 2.71
N LEU A 83 -0.61 -8.10 1.65
CA LEU A 83 -0.22 -8.51 0.30
C LEU A 83 1.10 -7.86 -0.14
N HIS A 84 1.27 -6.56 0.15
CA HIS A 84 2.43 -5.78 -0.28
C HIS A 84 3.57 -5.66 0.74
N LEU A 85 3.53 -6.46 1.81
CA LEU A 85 4.60 -6.47 2.80
C LEU A 85 5.93 -6.94 2.21
N ASN A 86 7.00 -6.24 2.58
CA ASN A 86 8.37 -6.70 2.39
C ASN A 86 8.97 -7.31 3.68
N ASP A 87 10.18 -7.84 3.56
CA ASP A 87 10.93 -8.51 4.62
C ASP A 87 11.20 -7.61 5.82
N VAL A 88 11.60 -6.36 5.56
CA VAL A 88 11.84 -5.36 6.61
C VAL A 88 10.56 -5.00 7.32
N GLU A 89 9.47 -4.76 6.58
CA GLU A 89 8.16 -4.42 7.16
C GLU A 89 7.66 -5.56 8.05
N ILE A 90 7.71 -6.81 7.58
CA ILE A 90 7.29 -7.98 8.38
C ILE A 90 8.07 -8.09 9.69
N TYR A 91 9.38 -7.84 9.65
CA TYR A 91 10.23 -7.92 10.84
C TYR A 91 9.81 -6.94 11.95
N PHE A 92 9.23 -5.79 11.59
CA PHE A 92 8.84 -4.74 12.53
C PHE A 92 7.35 -4.75 12.91
N ILE A 93 6.55 -5.66 12.36
CA ILE A 93 5.12 -5.76 12.73
C ILE A 93 4.98 -6.28 14.16
N GLU A 94 4.22 -5.55 14.97
CA GLU A 94 3.71 -6.01 16.26
C GLU A 94 2.31 -6.64 16.09
N ASP A 95 1.89 -7.46 17.05
CA ASP A 95 0.65 -8.26 16.95
C ASP A 95 -0.60 -7.40 16.64
N ASP A 96 -0.66 -6.18 17.20
CA ASP A 96 -1.77 -5.25 17.04
C ASP A 96 -1.58 -4.21 15.91
N ASP A 97 -0.45 -4.26 15.18
CA ASP A 97 -0.13 -3.23 14.17
C ASP A 97 -0.83 -3.50 12.82
N VAL A 98 -1.84 -2.71 12.51
CA VAL A 98 -2.59 -2.77 11.24
C VAL A 98 -2.02 -1.86 10.15
N GLY A 99 -0.91 -1.17 10.43
CA GLY A 99 -0.26 -0.22 9.55
C GLY A 99 -0.92 1.18 9.56
N PRO A 100 -0.47 2.10 8.69
CA PRO A 100 0.44 1.87 7.56
C PRO A 100 1.87 1.51 7.97
N PHE A 101 2.46 0.49 7.32
CA PHE A 101 3.82 0.01 7.64
C PHE A 101 4.92 0.87 7.02
N SER A 102 4.66 1.36 5.81
CA SER A 102 5.49 2.36 5.12
C SER A 102 4.64 3.14 4.12
N THR A 103 5.14 4.31 3.69
CA THR A 103 4.49 5.10 2.62
C THR A 103 4.36 4.30 1.33
N VAL A 104 5.38 3.49 1.00
CA VAL A 104 5.39 2.69 -0.24
C VAL A 104 4.38 1.55 -0.14
N ASN A 105 4.35 0.83 0.98
CA ASN A 105 3.36 -0.23 1.22
C ASN A 105 1.94 0.34 1.16
N GLU A 106 1.70 1.49 1.80
CA GLU A 106 0.38 2.11 1.81
C GLU A 106 -0.08 2.50 0.40
N LEU A 107 0.79 3.13 -0.41
CA LEU A 107 0.46 3.50 -1.79
C LEU A 107 0.21 2.28 -2.68
N LYS A 108 1.04 1.23 -2.58
CA LYS A 108 0.82 -0.01 -3.34
C LYS A 108 -0.50 -0.67 -2.98
N SER A 109 -0.83 -0.70 -1.69
CA SER A 109 -2.07 -1.29 -1.18
C SER A 109 -3.30 -0.55 -1.68
N LEU A 110 -3.31 0.78 -1.55
CA LEU A 110 -4.42 1.60 -2.04
C LEU A 110 -4.53 1.58 -3.57
N HIS A 111 -3.40 1.48 -4.27
CA HIS A 111 -3.38 1.35 -5.73
C HIS A 111 -4.04 0.04 -6.19
N SER A 112 -3.67 -1.10 -5.60
CA SER A 112 -4.31 -2.39 -5.95
C SER A 112 -5.81 -2.38 -5.71
N ILE A 113 -6.29 -1.69 -4.67
CA ILE A 113 -7.73 -1.53 -4.41
C ILE A 113 -8.39 -0.66 -5.49
N LEU A 114 -7.74 0.43 -5.87
CA LEU A 114 -8.23 1.32 -6.93
C LEU A 114 -8.31 0.59 -8.27
N GLU A 115 -7.34 -0.26 -8.59
CA GLU A 115 -7.37 -1.09 -9.79
C GLU A 115 -8.55 -2.07 -9.79
N ILE A 116 -8.86 -2.69 -8.64
CA ILE A 116 -10.05 -3.54 -8.52
C ILE A 116 -11.32 -2.75 -8.76
N PHE A 117 -11.44 -1.55 -8.19
CA PHE A 117 -12.59 -0.69 -8.43
C PHE A 117 -12.74 -0.30 -9.90
N ASN A 118 -11.64 -0.04 -10.60
CA ASN A 118 -11.69 0.26 -12.04
C ASN A 118 -12.16 -0.92 -12.90
N CYS A 119 -12.09 -2.15 -12.37
CA CYS A 119 -12.58 -3.36 -13.03
C CYS A 119 -14.05 -3.68 -12.70
N VAL A 120 -14.69 -2.95 -11.78
CA VAL A 120 -16.10 -3.18 -11.42
C VAL A 120 -17.02 -2.54 -12.45
N ASP A 121 -17.83 -3.35 -13.12
CA ASP A 121 -18.94 -2.87 -13.94
C ASP A 121 -20.23 -2.78 -13.09
N LEU A 122 -20.72 -1.56 -12.90
CA LEU A 122 -21.97 -1.32 -12.20
C LEU A 122 -23.11 -1.23 -13.21
N GLY A 123 -24.19 -1.98 -12.94
CA GLY A 123 -25.43 -1.84 -13.69
C GLY A 123 -26.07 -0.45 -13.52
N VAL A 124 -27.24 -0.24 -14.12
CA VAL A 124 -27.93 1.06 -14.17
C VAL A 124 -28.61 1.46 -12.83
N ASN A 125 -28.19 0.91 -11.69
CA ASN A 125 -28.79 1.21 -10.39
C ASN A 125 -28.09 2.39 -9.70
N TYR A 126 -28.79 3.53 -9.61
CA TYR A 126 -28.24 4.77 -9.04
C TYR A 126 -27.74 4.61 -7.59
N ASN A 127 -28.48 3.89 -6.74
CA ASN A 127 -28.10 3.72 -5.33
C ASN A 127 -26.83 2.86 -5.18
N GLU A 128 -26.67 1.87 -6.06
CA GLU A 128 -25.46 1.04 -6.11
C GLU A 128 -24.25 1.85 -6.59
N ILE A 129 -24.46 2.73 -7.57
CA ILE A 129 -23.46 3.68 -8.07
C ILE A 129 -23.04 4.66 -6.97
N GLU A 130 -23.99 5.21 -6.22
CA GLU A 130 -23.70 6.14 -5.12
C GLU A 130 -22.86 5.47 -4.03
N ALA A 131 -23.29 4.31 -3.52
CA ALA A 131 -22.56 3.56 -2.50
C ALA A 131 -21.17 3.13 -2.96
N PHE A 132 -21.02 2.70 -4.21
CA PHE A 132 -19.71 2.37 -4.77
C PHE A 132 -18.80 3.60 -4.88
N ASN A 133 -19.34 4.74 -5.33
CA ASN A 133 -18.59 5.98 -5.40
C ASN A 133 -18.14 6.46 -4.03
N GLU A 134 -18.88 6.19 -2.95
CA GLU A 134 -18.40 6.46 -1.58
C GLU A 134 -17.11 5.69 -1.26
N LEU A 135 -17.05 4.40 -1.60
CA LEU A 135 -15.86 3.57 -1.40
C LEU A 135 -14.66 4.04 -2.24
N LEU A 136 -14.92 4.36 -3.51
CA LEU A 136 -13.91 4.89 -4.43
C LEU A 136 -13.36 6.22 -3.90
N ASN A 137 -14.24 7.16 -3.54
CA ASN A 137 -13.86 8.47 -3.02
C ASN A 137 -13.10 8.35 -1.69
N ALA A 138 -13.50 7.44 -0.80
CA ALA A 138 -12.79 7.18 0.44
C ALA A 138 -11.36 6.66 0.17
N THR A 139 -11.18 5.81 -0.84
CA THR A 139 -9.87 5.30 -1.24
C THR A 139 -8.99 6.41 -1.83
N ILE A 140 -9.55 7.22 -2.74
CA ILE A 140 -8.86 8.38 -3.33
C ILE A 140 -8.46 9.39 -2.24
N ALA A 141 -9.35 9.66 -1.28
CA ALA A 141 -9.06 10.55 -0.16
C ALA A 141 -7.87 10.05 0.67
N ARG A 142 -7.76 8.75 0.91
CA ARG A 142 -6.61 8.14 1.60
C ARG A 142 -5.32 8.29 0.79
N ILE A 143 -5.35 8.02 -0.52
CA ILE A 143 -4.19 8.22 -1.41
C ILE A 143 -3.69 9.66 -1.32
N ASN A 144 -4.60 10.63 -1.45
CA ASN A 144 -4.26 12.06 -1.36
C ASN A 144 -3.70 12.41 0.02
N SER A 145 -4.25 11.85 1.09
CA SER A 145 -3.73 12.05 2.45
C SER A 145 -2.28 11.58 2.57
N VAL A 146 -1.95 10.40 2.06
CA VAL A 146 -0.59 9.84 2.07
C VAL A 146 0.37 10.72 1.25
N ALA A 147 -0.07 11.18 0.07
CA ALA A 147 0.73 12.09 -0.77
C ALA A 147 1.01 13.43 -0.07
N HIS A 148 0.00 14.02 0.57
CA HIS A 148 0.16 15.26 1.34
C HIS A 148 1.10 15.09 2.53
N GLN A 149 0.95 14.02 3.31
CA GLN A 149 1.84 13.73 4.44
C GLN A 149 3.29 13.53 3.99
N SER A 150 3.50 12.84 2.86
CA SER A 150 4.83 12.63 2.29
C SER A 150 5.48 13.94 1.83
N THR A 151 4.69 14.82 1.21
CA THR A 151 5.15 16.14 0.77
C THR A 151 5.52 17.02 1.97
N ASN A 152 4.68 17.04 3.00
CA ASN A 152 4.95 17.78 4.24
C ASN A 152 6.18 17.22 4.97
N LYS A 153 6.35 15.89 5.02
CA LYS A 153 7.52 15.25 5.61
C LYS A 153 8.81 15.70 4.91
N ILE A 154 8.84 15.69 3.57
CA ILE A 154 9.99 16.17 2.78
C ILE A 154 10.27 17.66 3.05
N ILE A 155 9.23 18.49 3.17
CA ILE A 155 9.38 19.91 3.49
C ILE A 155 9.90 20.13 4.92
N THR A 156 9.47 19.33 5.89
CA THR A 156 9.99 19.38 7.27
C THR A 156 11.37 18.73 7.44
N GLU A 157 11.73 17.81 6.53
CA GLU A 157 13.07 17.23 6.38
C GLU A 157 14.00 18.11 5.54
N GLU A 158 13.79 19.44 5.52
CA GLU A 158 14.89 20.40 5.33
C GLU A 158 15.92 20.19 6.45
N ILE A 159 16.71 19.14 6.25
CA ILE A 159 17.87 18.60 6.95
C ILE A 159 18.18 19.29 8.29
N ASP A 160 17.52 18.83 9.35
CA ASP A 160 17.99 19.08 10.71
C ASP A 160 19.21 18.18 11.00
N THR A 161 20.40 18.67 10.62
CA THR A 161 21.67 17.99 10.86
C THR A 161 22.02 17.88 12.36
N THR A 162 21.21 18.46 13.26
CA THR A 162 21.50 18.50 14.69
C THR A 162 21.52 17.11 15.32
N ALA A 163 20.62 16.21 14.89
CA ALA A 163 20.59 14.83 15.41
C ALA A 163 21.85 14.04 15.02
N GLU A 164 22.29 14.15 13.76
CA GLU A 164 23.54 13.52 13.29
C GLU A 164 24.78 14.12 13.97
N GLU A 165 24.81 15.44 14.20
CA GLU A 165 25.88 16.10 14.93
C GLU A 165 25.96 15.68 16.40
N LEU A 166 24.82 15.46 17.05
CA LEU A 166 24.75 14.95 18.42
C LEU A 166 25.23 13.50 18.50
N LEU A 167 24.86 12.66 17.53
CA LEU A 167 25.40 11.30 17.42
C LEU A 167 26.92 11.33 17.22
N LEU A 168 27.45 12.16 16.32
CA LEU A 168 28.90 12.29 16.14
C LEU A 168 29.62 12.70 17.44
N LYS A 169 29.07 13.66 18.20
CA LYS A 169 29.65 14.08 19.49
C LYS A 169 29.63 12.95 20.54
N CYS A 170 28.51 12.24 20.65
CA CYS A 170 28.39 11.10 21.57
C CYS A 170 29.34 9.95 21.21
N TRP A 171 29.62 9.74 19.93
CA TRP A 171 30.52 8.68 19.49
C TRP A 171 31.99 9.08 19.66
N GLN A 172 32.31 10.36 19.43
CA GLN A 172 33.65 10.91 19.68
C GLN A 172 34.00 10.90 21.18
N SER A 173 33.05 11.20 22.06
CA SER A 173 33.26 11.16 23.52
C SER A 173 33.47 9.74 24.06
N GLN A 174 33.08 8.72 23.30
CA GLN A 174 33.31 7.30 23.61
C GLN A 174 34.58 6.73 22.96
N GLY A 175 35.42 7.58 22.36
CA GLY A 175 36.74 7.18 21.83
C GLY A 175 36.71 6.55 20.43
N ALA A 176 35.56 6.50 19.76
CA ALA A 176 35.44 6.03 18.39
C ALA A 176 35.97 7.08 17.41
N ARG A 177 36.99 6.74 16.60
CA ARG A 177 37.52 7.61 15.54
C ARG A 177 36.84 7.28 14.20
N SER A 178 35.84 8.06 13.82
CA SER A 178 35.21 7.96 12.49
C SER A 178 36.10 8.62 11.42
N LYS A 179 36.21 7.98 10.23
CA LYS A 179 36.84 8.52 9.01
C LYS A 179 35.83 9.22 8.09
N VAL A 180 34.57 9.35 8.51
CA VAL A 180 33.49 9.86 7.66
C VAL A 180 33.56 11.38 7.63
N LYS A 181 33.80 11.96 6.44
CA LYS A 181 33.68 13.40 6.19
C LYS A 181 32.28 13.67 5.62
N ILE A 182 31.48 14.44 6.33
CA ILE A 182 30.20 14.94 5.81
C ILE A 182 30.51 16.01 4.77
N ALA A 183 30.13 15.79 3.51
CA ALA A 183 30.19 16.81 2.48
C ALA A 183 28.97 17.73 2.66
N ARG A 184 29.22 19.02 2.95
CA ARG A 184 28.19 20.05 2.94
C ARG A 184 27.99 20.51 1.49
N SER A 185 26.80 20.30 0.93
CA SER A 185 26.39 21.04 -0.26
C SER A 185 26.08 22.47 0.17
N VAL A 186 26.99 23.40 -0.16
CA VAL A 186 26.72 24.83 -0.10
C VAL A 186 25.92 25.19 -1.35
N LYS A 187 24.85 25.98 -1.14
CA LYS A 187 23.87 26.46 -2.13
C LYS A 187 24.45 26.87 -3.47
#